data_AF-A0A2D8K0X3-F1
#
_entry.id   AF-A0A2D8K0X3-F1
#
_cell.length_a   1.000
_cell.length_b   1.000
_cell.length_c   1.000
_cell.angle_alpha   90.00
_cell.angle_beta   90.00
_cell.angle_gamma   90.00
#
_symmetry.space_group_name_H-M   'P 1'
#
loop_
_entity.id
_entity.type
_entity.pdbx_description
1 polymer ?
#
loop_
_entity_poly.entity_id
_entity_poly.type
_entity_poly.pdbx_seq_one_letter_code
_entity_poly.pdbx_strand_id
1 'polypeptide(L)'
;MVNVPAVAHASPEARNVALNWNRAVAAERAAKEAMDRFHRDSIRPVLDAFGHGEASSDEANDAEDSWGEWIDAYEKSARALVRTPAPALDAVVTKLRIGNRCFMFNSEPDPDPLLEKIADEIMLLTGAA
;
A
#
# COMPACT_ATOMS: atom_id res chain seq x y z
N MET A 1 28.98 -39.25 -8.66
CA MET A 1 28.77 -37.93 -9.29
C MET A 1 27.67 -37.24 -8.52
N VAL A 2 28.01 -36.26 -7.69
CA VAL A 2 27.03 -35.47 -6.94
C VAL A 2 26.59 -34.34 -7.86
N ASN A 3 25.33 -34.38 -8.28
CA ASN A 3 24.73 -33.34 -9.09
C ASN A 3 24.46 -32.15 -8.17
N VAL A 4 25.35 -31.16 -8.18
CA VAL A 4 25.11 -29.87 -7.51
C VAL A 4 24.04 -29.17 -8.35
N PRO A 5 22.84 -28.89 -7.81
CA PRO A 5 21.84 -28.16 -8.56
C PRO A 5 22.42 -26.79 -8.88
N ALA A 6 22.42 -26.45 -10.16
CA ALA A 6 22.79 -25.13 -10.63
C ALA A 6 22.04 -24.11 -9.79
N VAL A 7 22.79 -23.27 -9.06
CA VAL A 7 22.27 -22.04 -8.49
C VAL A 7 21.64 -21.32 -9.69
N ALA A 8 20.31 -21.32 -9.75
CA ALA A 8 19.58 -20.63 -10.78
C ALA A 8 19.97 -19.16 -10.66
N HIS A 9 20.92 -18.73 -11.48
CA HIS A 9 21.25 -17.33 -11.62
C HIS A 9 19.95 -16.65 -12.07
N ALA A 10 19.29 -15.95 -11.14
CA ALA A 10 18.11 -15.15 -11.46
C ALA A 10 18.42 -14.36 -12.74
N SER A 11 17.63 -14.58 -13.79
CA SER A 11 17.83 -13.94 -15.08
C SER A 11 17.86 -12.43 -14.89
N PRO A 12 18.55 -11.67 -15.78
CA PRO A 12 18.52 -10.20 -15.72
C PRO A 12 17.10 -9.63 -15.63
N GLU A 13 16.14 -10.28 -16.29
CA GLU A 13 14.72 -9.94 -16.21
C GLU A 13 14.13 -10.13 -14.81
N ALA A 14 14.38 -11.27 -14.16
CA ALA A 14 13.91 -11.53 -12.79
C ALA A 14 14.51 -10.53 -11.79
N ARG A 15 15.78 -10.15 -11.96
CA ARG A 15 16.42 -9.10 -11.14
C ARG A 15 15.78 -7.73 -11.36
N ASN A 16 15.45 -7.37 -12.60
CA ASN A 16 14.79 -6.11 -12.91
C ASN A 16 13.37 -6.04 -12.31
N VAL A 17 12.62 -7.15 -12.34
CA VAL A 17 11.31 -7.25 -11.68
C VAL A 17 11.44 -7.01 -10.17
N ALA A 18 12.36 -7.71 -9.50
CA ALA A 18 12.59 -7.54 -8.06
C ALA A 18 13.04 -6.12 -7.68
N LEU A 19 13.94 -5.52 -8.48
CA LEU A 19 14.41 -4.15 -8.26
C LEU A 19 13.27 -3.13 -8.39
N ASN A 20 12.46 -3.24 -9.45
CA ASN A 20 11.34 -2.33 -9.69
C ASN A 20 10.27 -2.49 -8.62
N TRP A 21 9.98 -3.72 -8.20
CA TRP A 21 9.11 -4.00 -7.07
C TRP A 21 9.58 -3.31 -5.80
N ASN A 22 10.85 -3.48 -5.41
CA ASN A 22 11.39 -2.86 -4.20
C ASN A 22 11.33 -1.32 -4.24
N ARG A 23 11.57 -0.71 -5.41
CA ARG A 23 11.42 0.73 -5.60
C ARG A 23 9.96 1.18 -5.43
N ALA A 24 9.01 0.44 -5.99
CA ALA A 24 7.60 0.74 -5.87
C ALA A 24 7.10 0.60 -4.41
N VAL A 25 7.56 -0.44 -3.69
CA VAL A 25 7.28 -0.61 -2.25
C VAL A 25 7.85 0.55 -1.43
N ALA A 26 9.09 0.97 -1.71
CA ALA A 26 9.69 2.10 -1.01
C ALA A 26 8.91 3.40 -1.24
N ALA A 27 8.47 3.65 -2.49
CA ALA A 27 7.67 4.82 -2.83
C ALA A 27 6.30 4.82 -2.14
N GLU A 28 5.60 3.68 -2.13
CA GLU A 28 4.30 3.54 -1.46
C GLU A 28 4.42 3.77 0.05
N ARG A 29 5.41 3.15 0.69
CA ARG A 29 5.65 3.35 2.13
C ARG A 29 6.01 4.78 2.48
N ALA A 30 6.84 5.43 1.68
CA ALA A 30 7.22 6.83 1.90
C ALA A 30 6.00 7.76 1.78
N ALA A 31 5.14 7.54 0.78
CA ALA A 31 3.92 8.31 0.63
C ALA A 31 2.95 8.09 1.79
N LYS A 32 2.76 6.83 2.21
CA LYS A 32 1.93 6.50 3.38
C LYS A 32 2.46 7.14 4.66
N GLU A 33 3.76 7.04 4.91
CA GLU A 33 4.38 7.63 6.10
C GLU A 33 4.22 9.15 6.12
N ALA A 34 4.39 9.80 4.97
CA ALA A 34 4.23 11.24 4.87
C ALA A 34 2.77 11.68 5.09
N MET A 35 1.81 10.95 4.53
CA MET A 35 0.37 11.15 4.77
C MET A 35 0.01 10.96 6.26
N ASP A 36 0.43 9.84 6.87
CA ASP A 36 0.14 9.54 8.27
C ASP A 36 0.80 10.58 9.21
N ARG A 37 2.00 11.05 8.85
CA ARG A 37 2.70 12.13 9.56
C ARG A 37 1.95 13.45 9.46
N PHE A 38 1.56 13.86 8.25
CA PHE A 38 0.81 15.11 8.04
C PHE A 38 -0.53 15.08 8.77
N HIS A 39 -1.26 13.96 8.70
CA HIS A 39 -2.50 13.79 9.45
C HIS A 39 -2.27 13.93 10.96
N ARG A 40 -1.25 13.24 11.51
CA ARG A 40 -0.96 13.28 12.94
C ARG A 40 -0.50 14.66 13.42
N ASP A 41 0.36 15.33 12.65
CA ASP A 41 1.09 16.52 13.09
C ASP A 41 0.36 17.83 12.73
N SER A 42 -0.47 17.81 11.68
CA SER A 42 -1.17 19.01 11.16
C SER A 42 -2.70 18.92 11.27
N ILE A 43 -3.31 17.76 10.98
CA ILE A 43 -4.78 17.63 10.89
C ILE A 43 -5.41 17.31 12.24
N ARG A 44 -4.94 16.22 12.87
CA ARG A 44 -5.49 15.73 14.14
C ARG A 44 -5.54 16.79 15.24
N PRO A 45 -4.53 17.66 15.43
CA PRO A 45 -4.63 18.73 16.43
C PRO A 45 -5.80 19.70 16.20
N VAL A 46 -6.11 20.03 14.94
CA VAL A 46 -7.22 20.93 14.59
C VAL A 46 -8.55 20.23 14.83
N LEU A 47 -8.67 18.97 14.40
CA LEU A 47 -9.88 18.18 14.62
C LEU A 47 -10.14 17.91 16.10
N ASP A 48 -9.09 17.64 16.88
CA ASP A 48 -9.17 17.49 18.33
C ASP A 48 -9.66 18.81 18.94
N ALA A 49 -9.06 19.96 18.59
CA ALA A 49 -9.49 21.28 19.08
C ALA A 49 -10.96 21.58 18.72
N PHE A 50 -11.38 21.26 17.50
CA PHE A 50 -12.78 21.41 17.08
C PHE A 50 -13.72 20.54 17.93
N GLY A 51 -13.34 19.28 18.20
CA GLY A 51 -14.09 18.37 19.08
C GLY A 51 -14.23 18.85 20.53
N HIS A 52 -13.34 19.74 20.98
CA HIS A 52 -13.39 20.39 22.29
C HIS A 52 -14.04 21.78 22.26
N GLY A 53 -14.47 22.25 21.09
CA GLY A 53 -15.07 23.59 20.90
C GLY A 53 -14.04 24.74 20.89
N GLU A 54 -12.77 24.42 20.69
CA GLU A 54 -11.64 25.37 20.72
C GLU A 54 -11.24 25.87 19.32
N ALA A 55 -11.64 25.16 18.26
CA ALA A 55 -11.50 25.58 16.87
C ALA A 55 -12.87 25.77 16.21
N SER A 56 -12.91 26.57 15.16
CA SER A 56 -14.10 26.80 14.34
C SER A 56 -14.34 25.68 13.33
N SER A 57 -15.57 25.62 12.80
CA SER A 57 -15.90 24.67 11.72
C SER A 57 -15.10 24.96 10.44
N ASP A 58 -14.78 26.22 10.16
CA ASP A 58 -14.02 26.61 8.97
C ASP A 58 -12.58 26.11 9.07
N GLU A 59 -11.95 26.24 10.25
CA GLU A 59 -10.60 25.70 10.49
C GLU A 59 -10.56 24.17 10.36
N ALA A 60 -11.59 23.46 10.83
CA ALA A 60 -11.70 22.02 10.68
C ALA A 60 -11.85 21.61 9.20
N ASN A 61 -12.70 22.31 8.45
CA ASN A 61 -12.90 22.05 7.02
C ASN A 61 -11.61 22.33 6.21
N ASP A 62 -10.94 23.46 6.46
CA ASP A 62 -9.69 23.81 5.77
C ASP A 62 -8.58 22.77 6.06
N ALA A 63 -8.54 22.23 7.28
CA ALA A 63 -7.64 21.15 7.63
C ALA A 63 -7.97 19.87 6.84
N GLU A 64 -9.23 19.44 6.80
CA GLU A 64 -9.65 18.27 6.02
C GLU A 64 -9.37 18.43 4.52
N ASP A 65 -9.65 19.60 3.95
CA ASP A 65 -9.38 19.91 2.54
C ASP A 65 -7.87 19.83 2.22
N SER A 66 -7.01 20.28 3.14
CA SER A 66 -5.56 20.19 2.98
C SER A 66 -5.01 18.75 3.00
N TRP A 67 -5.79 17.78 3.47
CA TRP A 67 -5.39 16.37 3.50
C TRP A 67 -5.51 15.68 2.14
N GLY A 68 -6.37 16.19 1.25
CA GLY A 68 -6.67 15.57 -0.05
C GLY A 68 -5.42 15.29 -0.90
N GLU A 69 -4.49 16.24 -0.99
CA GLU A 69 -3.26 16.08 -1.77
C GLU A 69 -2.36 14.92 -1.28
N TRP A 70 -2.38 14.65 0.03
CA TRP A 70 -1.60 13.56 0.64
C TRP A 70 -2.25 12.20 0.39
N ILE A 71 -3.58 12.14 0.45
CA ILE A 71 -4.36 10.96 0.08
C ILE A 71 -4.10 10.63 -1.40
N ASP A 72 -4.18 11.63 -2.29
CA ASP A 72 -3.91 11.46 -3.73
C ASP A 72 -2.48 10.97 -4.00
N ALA A 73 -1.50 11.51 -3.30
CA ALA A 73 -0.10 11.08 -3.42
C ALA A 73 0.08 9.61 -2.99
N TYR A 74 -0.54 9.22 -1.87
CA TYR A 74 -0.55 7.83 -1.41
C TYR A 74 -1.25 6.92 -2.41
N GLU A 75 -2.47 7.24 -2.87
CA GLU A 75 -3.21 6.46 -3.85
C GLU A 75 -2.43 6.25 -5.15
N LYS A 76 -1.79 7.31 -5.67
CA LYS A 76 -0.97 7.25 -6.87
C LYS A 76 0.19 6.26 -6.70
N SER A 77 0.85 6.28 -5.54
CA SER A 77 1.95 5.36 -5.23
C SER A 77 1.47 3.92 -5.07
N ALA A 78 0.32 3.70 -4.41
CA ALA A 78 -0.29 2.39 -4.23
C ALA A 78 -0.72 1.78 -5.58
N ARG A 79 -1.32 2.58 -6.48
CA ARG A 79 -1.66 2.17 -7.85
C ARG A 79 -0.41 1.78 -8.64
N ALA A 80 0.68 2.54 -8.51
CA ALA A 80 1.94 2.21 -9.16
C ALA A 80 2.53 0.89 -8.67
N LEU A 81 2.49 0.63 -7.36
CA LEU A 81 2.91 -0.65 -6.77
C LEU A 81 2.06 -1.82 -7.27
N VAL A 82 0.74 -1.68 -7.29
CA VAL A 82 -0.18 -2.73 -7.79
C VAL A 82 0.10 -3.07 -9.26
N ARG A 83 0.43 -2.07 -10.09
CA ARG A 83 0.79 -2.26 -11.51
C ARG A 83 2.19 -2.82 -11.72
N THR A 84 3.10 -2.65 -10.77
CA THR A 84 4.49 -3.14 -10.88
C THR A 84 4.51 -4.67 -10.85
N PRO A 85 5.13 -5.39 -11.80
CA PRO A 85 5.15 -6.86 -11.80
C PRO A 85 5.61 -7.45 -10.45
N ALA A 86 4.89 -8.47 -9.98
CA ALA A 86 5.20 -9.11 -8.70
C ALA A 86 6.38 -10.08 -8.88
N PRO A 87 7.45 -10.00 -8.07
CA PRO A 87 8.59 -10.91 -8.16
C PRO A 87 8.29 -12.33 -7.63
N ALA A 88 7.29 -12.47 -6.77
CA ALA A 88 6.91 -13.72 -6.12
C ALA A 88 5.45 -13.66 -5.59
N LEU A 89 4.95 -14.78 -5.05
CA LEU A 89 3.56 -14.90 -4.57
C LEU A 89 3.24 -14.01 -3.36
N ASP A 90 4.19 -13.78 -2.46
CA ASP A 90 4.08 -12.84 -1.34
C ASP A 90 3.84 -11.39 -1.82
N ALA A 91 4.47 -11.02 -2.94
CA ALA A 91 4.23 -9.74 -3.59
C ALA A 91 2.82 -9.68 -4.22
N VAL A 92 2.28 -10.79 -4.72
CA VAL A 92 0.87 -10.85 -5.18
C VAL A 92 -0.09 -10.64 -4.00
N VAL A 93 0.15 -11.28 -2.87
CA VAL A 93 -0.61 -11.05 -1.61
C VAL A 93 -0.58 -9.59 -1.21
N THR A 94 0.59 -8.95 -1.27
CA THR A 94 0.72 -7.51 -0.98
C THR A 94 -0.17 -6.67 -1.89
N LYS A 95 -0.19 -6.96 -3.20
CA LYS A 95 -1.06 -6.25 -4.15
C LYS A 95 -2.54 -6.43 -3.87
N LEU A 96 -2.97 -7.65 -3.54
CA LEU A 96 -4.37 -7.94 -3.19
C LEU A 96 -4.79 -7.09 -2.00
N ARG A 97 -4.01 -7.08 -0.93
CA ARG A 97 -4.32 -6.33 0.30
C ARG A 97 -4.28 -4.82 0.14
N ILE A 98 -3.37 -4.28 -0.68
CA ILE A 98 -3.34 -2.84 -0.99
C ILE A 98 -4.52 -2.49 -1.90
N GLY A 99 -4.76 -3.30 -2.92
CA GLY A 99 -5.91 -3.20 -3.81
C GLY A 99 -7.24 -3.10 -3.09
N ASN A 100 -7.43 -4.00 -2.14
CA ASN A 100 -8.66 -4.15 -1.37
C ASN A 100 -8.91 -2.98 -0.41
N ARG A 101 -7.85 -2.40 0.14
CA ARG A 101 -7.94 -1.22 1.04
C ARG A 101 -8.08 0.10 0.30
N CYS A 102 -7.64 0.18 -0.96
CA CYS A 102 -7.65 1.39 -1.76
C CYS A 102 -8.74 1.39 -2.85
N PHE A 103 -9.73 0.49 -2.75
CA PHE A 103 -10.86 0.38 -3.69
C PHE A 103 -10.45 0.33 -5.16
N MET A 104 -9.25 -0.20 -5.44
CA MET A 104 -8.64 -0.11 -6.77
C MET A 104 -9.23 -1.10 -7.78
N PHE A 105 -9.97 -2.10 -7.30
CA PHE A 105 -10.37 -3.26 -8.09
C PHE A 105 -11.84 -3.31 -8.47
N ASN A 106 -12.72 -2.59 -7.78
CA ASN A 106 -14.11 -2.35 -8.17
C ASN A 106 -14.59 -1.11 -7.41
N SER A 107 -15.42 -0.28 -8.05
CA SER A 107 -15.97 0.97 -7.54
C SER A 107 -16.93 0.81 -6.34
N GLU A 108 -16.79 -0.26 -5.57
CA GLU A 108 -17.56 -0.50 -4.34
C GLU A 108 -16.83 0.12 -3.15
N PRO A 109 -17.57 0.78 -2.24
CA PRO A 109 -17.00 1.55 -1.13
C PRO A 109 -16.41 0.68 0.00
N ASP A 110 -16.56 -0.64 -0.07
CA ASP A 110 -16.15 -1.56 1.00
C ASP A 110 -15.06 -2.54 0.52
N PRO A 111 -14.06 -2.88 1.36
CA PRO A 111 -13.10 -3.93 1.08
C PRO A 111 -13.82 -5.25 0.81
N ASP A 112 -13.49 -5.92 -0.29
CA ASP A 112 -14.00 -7.25 -0.61
C ASP A 112 -13.35 -8.30 0.31
N PRO A 113 -14.11 -8.91 1.24
CA PRO A 113 -13.57 -9.91 2.16
C PRO A 113 -13.10 -11.19 1.43
N LEU A 114 -13.51 -11.42 0.18
CA LEU A 114 -13.03 -12.52 -0.63
C LEU A 114 -11.56 -12.33 -1.04
N LEU A 115 -11.13 -11.10 -1.34
CA LEU A 115 -9.75 -10.81 -1.70
C LEU A 115 -8.79 -11.05 -0.53
N GLU A 116 -9.21 -10.75 0.71
CA GLU A 116 -8.44 -11.13 1.91
C GLU A 116 -8.33 -12.64 2.07
N LYS A 117 -9.44 -13.38 1.88
CA LYS A 117 -9.42 -14.85 1.96
C LYS A 117 -8.50 -15.48 0.91
N ILE A 118 -8.48 -14.94 -0.31
CA ILE A 118 -7.56 -15.38 -1.36
C ILE A 118 -6.11 -15.06 -0.98
N ALA A 119 -5.86 -13.87 -0.44
CA ALA A 119 -4.53 -13.48 0.03
C ALA A 119 -4.03 -14.40 1.17
N ASP A 120 -4.90 -14.77 2.11
CA ASP A 120 -4.61 -15.69 3.20
C ASP A 120 -4.34 -17.11 2.70
N GLU A 121 -5.14 -17.61 1.75
CA GLU A 121 -4.91 -18.93 1.13
C GLU A 121 -3.57 -19.00 0.40
N ILE A 122 -3.19 -17.96 -0.35
CA ILE A 122 -1.86 -17.89 -1.00
C ILE A 122 -0.74 -17.94 0.04
N MET A 123 -0.90 -17.27 1.19
CA MET A 123 0.07 -17.32 2.28
C MET A 123 0.17 -18.70 2.93
N LEU A 124 -0.96 -19.39 3.11
CA LEU A 124 -0.98 -20.77 3.62
C LEU A 124 -0.23 -21.72 2.67
N LEU A 125 -0.48 -21.60 1.37
CA LEU A 125 0.17 -22.44 0.35
C LEU A 125 1.68 -22.17 0.21
N THR A 126 2.11 -20.93 0.45
CA THR A 126 3.53 -20.55 0.37
C THR A 126 4.31 -20.83 1.66
N GLY A 127 3.66 -20.88 2.83
CA GLY A 127 4.26 -21.25 4.11
C GLY A 127 4.28 -22.76 4.40
N ALA A 128 3.49 -23.55 3.67
CA ALA A 128 3.44 -25.02 3.76
C ALA A 128 4.44 -25.73 2.82
N ALA A 129 5.28 -24.98 2.11
CA ALA A 129 6.25 -25.46 1.12
C ALA A 129 7.70 -25.44 1.64
#